data_AF-A0A7W1BUK9-F1
#
_entry.id   AF-A0A7W1BUK9-F1
#
_cell.length_a   1.000
_cell.length_b   1.000
_cell.length_c   1.000
_cell.angle_alpha   90.00
_cell.angle_beta   90.00
_cell.angle_gamma   90.00
#
_symmetry.space_group_name_H-M   'P 1'
#
loop_
_entity.id
_entity.type
_entity.pdbx_description
1 polymer ?
#
loop_
_entity_poly.entity_id
_entity_poly.type
_entity_poly.pdbx_seq_one_letter_code
_entity_poly.pdbx_strand_id
1 'polypeptide(L)'
;AGWLPTNVTQKALDRKAVRPVEVALELPDGARIVTGKEREEAGQLTGRVEKRAIMWWNNDHSTSDRAKVEWVVEAGAGERVGVVARHERAGTVRAELTL
;
A
#
# COMPACT_ATOMS: atom_id res chain seq x y z
N ALA A 1 -8.28 2.68 -6.94
CA ALA A 1 -7.36 1.62 -7.44
C ALA A 1 -7.06 1.87 -8.92
N GLY A 2 -5.82 1.61 -9.33
CA GLY A 2 -5.38 1.77 -10.73
C GLY A 2 -5.88 0.66 -11.64
N TRP A 3 -5.74 0.86 -12.96
CA TRP A 3 -6.08 -0.16 -13.96
C TRP A 3 -4.96 -1.19 -14.13
N LEU A 4 -3.72 -0.71 -14.31
CA LEU A 4 -2.53 -1.54 -14.52
C LEU A 4 -1.92 -1.98 -13.17
N PRO A 5 -1.19 -3.11 -13.16
CA PRO A 5 -0.49 -3.59 -11.99
C PRO A 5 0.74 -2.73 -11.68
N THR A 6 1.12 -2.63 -10.40
CA THR A 6 2.26 -1.81 -9.96
C THR A 6 3.60 -2.36 -10.45
N ASN A 7 3.72 -3.67 -10.65
CA ASN A 7 4.93 -4.30 -11.18
C ASN A 7 5.12 -4.12 -12.69
N VAL A 8 4.10 -3.64 -13.41
CA VAL A 8 4.05 -3.47 -14.87
C VAL A 8 4.14 -4.78 -15.65
N THR A 9 5.13 -5.64 -15.40
CA THR A 9 5.30 -6.95 -16.05
C THR A 9 5.69 -8.03 -15.03
N GLN A 10 5.34 -9.29 -15.30
CA GLN A 10 5.78 -10.42 -14.47
C GLN A 10 7.31 -10.53 -14.45
N LYS A 11 7.96 -10.29 -15.59
CA LYS A 11 9.43 -10.35 -15.71
C LYS A 11 10.15 -9.37 -14.78
N ALA A 12 9.53 -8.22 -14.46
CA ALA A 12 10.10 -7.26 -13.52
C ALA A 12 10.16 -7.84 -12.09
N LEU A 13 9.20 -8.67 -11.70
CA LEU A 13 9.21 -9.38 -10.42
C LEU A 13 10.28 -10.46 -10.40
N ASP A 14 10.32 -11.29 -11.44
CA ASP A 14 11.29 -12.40 -11.53
C ASP A 14 12.74 -11.90 -11.48
N ARG A 15 12.99 -10.71 -12.05
CA ARG A 15 14.30 -10.06 -12.05
C ARG A 15 14.56 -9.16 -10.82
N LYS A 16 13.61 -9.07 -9.89
CA LYS A 16 13.67 -8.13 -8.74
C LYS A 16 13.96 -6.69 -9.15
N ALA A 17 13.42 -6.28 -10.31
CA ALA A 17 13.66 -4.97 -10.93
C ALA A 17 12.62 -3.92 -10.53
N VAL A 18 11.73 -4.25 -9.57
CA VAL A 18 10.72 -3.35 -9.03
C VAL A 18 10.52 -3.64 -7.55
N ARG A 19 10.48 -2.59 -6.73
CA ARG A 19 10.21 -2.69 -5.29
C ARG A 19 8.72 -2.76 -4.99
N PRO A 20 8.29 -3.44 -3.91
CA PRO A 20 6.88 -3.44 -3.48
C PRO A 20 6.42 -2.04 -3.04
N VAL A 21 5.11 -1.90 -2.84
CA VAL A 21 4.54 -0.71 -2.22
C VAL A 21 5.06 -0.63 -0.80
N GLU A 22 5.72 0.49 -0.47
CA GLU A 22 6.19 0.77 0.88
C GLU A 22 5.24 1.77 1.52
N VAL A 23 4.77 1.46 2.73
CA VAL A 23 3.98 2.37 3.55
C VAL A 23 4.78 2.72 4.79
N ALA A 24 4.99 4.02 5.00
CA ALA A 24 5.74 4.55 6.13
C ALA A 24 4.86 5.47 6.99
N LEU A 25 5.10 5.45 8.30
CA LEU A 25 4.53 6.40 9.25
C LEU A 25 5.53 7.50 9.56
N GLU A 26 5.06 8.75 9.54
CA GLU A 26 5.78 9.92 10.01
C GLU A 26 5.21 10.30 11.38
N LEU A 27 5.97 10.07 12.43
CA LEU A 27 5.52 10.26 13.82
C LEU A 27 6.06 11.56 14.41
N PRO A 28 5.25 12.27 15.22
CA PRO A 28 5.71 13.41 15.98
C PRO A 28 6.60 12.99 17.15
N ASP A 29 7.39 13.94 17.67
CA ASP A 29 8.29 13.70 18.79
C ASP A 29 7.51 13.24 20.03
N GLY A 30 7.76 12.01 20.49
CA GLY A 30 7.10 11.41 21.65
C GLY A 30 6.03 10.37 21.32
N ALA A 31 5.59 10.28 20.05
CA ALA A 31 4.70 9.21 19.63
C ALA A 31 5.47 7.88 19.43
N ARG A 32 4.80 6.75 19.71
CA ARG A 32 5.38 5.41 19.55
C ARG A 32 4.46 4.47 18.78
N ILE A 33 5.08 3.56 18.03
CA ILE A 33 4.38 2.43 17.41
C ILE A 33 4.32 1.31 18.45
N VAL A 34 3.09 0.94 18.84
CA VAL A 34 2.83 -0.18 19.75
C VAL A 34 2.83 -1.50 18.97
N THR A 35 2.22 -1.49 17.78
CA THR A 35 2.13 -2.66 16.89
C THR A 35 2.37 -2.24 15.44
N GLY A 36 3.16 -3.05 14.72
CA GLY A 36 3.59 -2.78 13.34
C GLY A 36 5.00 -2.19 13.27
N LYS A 37 5.46 -1.86 12.06
CA LYS A 37 6.76 -1.21 11.83
C LYS A 37 6.58 0.20 11.29
N GLU A 38 7.56 1.08 11.55
CA GLU A 38 7.59 2.42 10.95
C GLU A 38 7.53 2.38 9.42
N ARG A 39 8.13 1.34 8.81
CA ARG A 39 8.03 1.03 7.38
C ARG A 39 7.56 -0.40 7.17
N GLU A 40 6.48 -0.56 6.43
CA GLU A 40 5.91 -1.85 6.04
C GLU A 40 5.88 -2.00 4.52
N GLU A 41 6.15 -3.21 4.04
CA GLU A 41 6.03 -3.55 2.62
C GLU A 41 4.68 -4.24 2.38
N ALA A 42 3.84 -3.62 1.56
CA ALA A 42 2.48 -4.07 1.25
C ALA A 42 2.39 -4.92 -0.03
N GLY A 43 3.54 -5.38 -0.56
CA GLY A 43 3.61 -6.19 -1.77
C GLY A 43 3.30 -5.40 -3.06
N GLN A 44 2.84 -6.10 -4.09
CA GLN A 44 2.48 -5.54 -5.39
C GLN A 44 0.96 -5.60 -5.58
N LEU A 45 0.38 -4.57 -6.21
CA LEU A 45 -1.04 -4.52 -6.52
C LEU A 45 -1.24 -4.93 -7.97
N THR A 46 -2.15 -5.87 -8.22
CA THR A 46 -2.37 -6.40 -9.58
C THR A 46 -3.17 -5.45 -10.48
N GLY A 47 -3.74 -4.38 -9.90
CA GLY A 47 -4.69 -3.54 -10.60
C GLY A 47 -5.95 -4.31 -11.01
N ARG A 48 -6.71 -3.76 -11.95
CA ARG A 48 -8.00 -4.32 -12.39
C ARG A 48 -7.94 -5.00 -13.76
N VAL A 49 -6.79 -5.00 -14.42
CA VAL A 49 -6.61 -5.61 -15.75
C VAL A 49 -7.07 -7.06 -15.81
N GLU A 50 -6.79 -7.85 -14.77
CA GLU A 50 -7.15 -9.28 -14.70
C GLU A 50 -8.62 -9.52 -14.36
N LYS A 51 -9.37 -8.49 -13.92
CA LYS A 51 -10.81 -8.58 -13.63
C LYS A 51 -11.67 -8.50 -14.90
N ARG A 52 -11.08 -8.79 -16.06
CA ARG A 52 -11.76 -8.79 -17.36
C ARG A 52 -12.35 -10.17 -17.60
N ALA A 53 -13.64 -10.31 -17.31
CA ALA A 53 -14.41 -11.51 -17.64
C ALA A 53 -15.35 -11.21 -18.81
N ILE A 54 -15.29 -12.01 -19.88
CA ILE A 54 -16.26 -11.94 -20.99
C ILE A 54 -17.61 -12.51 -20.54
N MET A 55 -17.58 -13.51 -19.66
CA MET A 55 -18.75 -14.19 -19.12
C MET A 55 -18.95 -13.81 -17.65
N TRP A 56 -20.20 -13.61 -17.23
CA TRP A 56 -20.54 -13.10 -15.89
C TRP A 56 -20.08 -14.01 -14.73
N TRP A 57 -19.93 -15.32 -14.96
CA TRP A 57 -19.49 -16.28 -13.95
C TRP A 57 -17.97 -16.41 -13.80
N ASN A 58 -17.18 -15.85 -14.72
CA ASN A 58 -15.71 -15.97 -14.70
C ASN A 58 -15.04 -14.71 -14.12
N ASN A 59 -15.73 -14.00 -13.24
CA ASN A 59 -15.24 -12.77 -12.64
C ASN A 59 -14.54 -13.06 -11.31
N ASP A 60 -13.28 -12.65 -11.20
CA ASP A 60 -12.52 -12.76 -9.96
C ASP A 60 -12.91 -11.60 -9.00
N HIS A 61 -13.53 -11.98 -7.89
CA HIS A 61 -13.94 -11.07 -6.82
C HIS A 61 -12.85 -10.86 -5.76
N SER A 62 -11.65 -11.43 -5.95
CA SER A 62 -10.50 -11.19 -5.07
C SER A 62 -10.14 -9.70 -5.01
N THR A 63 -9.53 -9.27 -3.90
CA THR A 63 -9.10 -7.88 -3.69
C THR A 63 -7.61 -7.71 -3.94
N SER A 64 -7.03 -8.41 -4.92
CA SER A 64 -5.61 -8.34 -5.26
C SER A 64 -5.15 -6.95 -5.76
N ASP A 65 -6.10 -6.07 -6.08
CA ASP A 65 -5.88 -4.65 -6.38
C ASP A 65 -5.75 -3.77 -5.12
N ARG A 66 -5.85 -4.36 -3.92
CA ARG A 66 -5.80 -3.66 -2.63
C ARG A 66 -4.81 -4.35 -1.69
N ALA A 67 -4.18 -3.57 -0.83
CA ALA A 67 -3.42 -4.06 0.30
C ALA A 67 -3.93 -3.40 1.58
N LYS A 68 -3.84 -4.13 2.70
CA LYS A 68 -4.21 -3.65 4.02
C LYS A 68 -2.96 -3.70 4.90
N VAL A 69 -2.67 -2.60 5.57
CA VAL A 69 -1.63 -2.52 6.59
C VAL A 69 -2.26 -1.82 7.80
N GLU A 70 -1.93 -2.30 8.99
CA GLU A 70 -2.53 -1.84 10.23
C GLU A 70 -1.45 -1.58 11.27
N TRP A 71 -1.64 -0.51 12.04
CA TRP A 71 -0.77 -0.11 13.12
C TRP A 71 -1.58 0.25 14.34
N VAL A 72 -0.96 0.09 15.50
CA VAL A 72 -1.40 0.71 16.74
C VAL A 72 -0.36 1.74 17.11
N VAL A 73 -0.76 3.01 17.18
CA VAL A 73 0.11 4.14 17.51
C VAL A 73 -0.38 4.75 18.81
N GLU A 74 0.55 5.04 19.71
CA GLU A 74 0.30 5.85 20.91
C GLU A 74 0.91 7.22 20.67
N ALA A 75 0.08 8.26 20.80
CA ALA A 75 0.45 9.65 20.61
C ALA A 75 -0.39 10.52 21.57
N GLY A 76 0.06 11.76 21.79
CA GLY A 76 -0.70 12.75 22.53
C GLY A 76 -1.97 13.18 21.77
N ALA A 77 -2.99 13.61 22.50
CA ALA A 77 -4.21 14.15 21.89
C ALA A 77 -3.90 15.44 21.11
N GLY A 78 -4.37 15.53 19.88
CA GLY A 78 -4.13 16.62 18.94
C GLY A 78 -2.84 16.49 18.15
N GLU A 79 -2.03 15.45 18.37
CA GLU A 79 -0.83 15.19 17.58
C GLU A 79 -1.16 14.64 16.19
N ARG A 80 -0.29 14.94 15.24
CA ARG A 80 -0.48 14.60 13.82
C ARG A 80 0.44 13.45 13.44
N VAL A 81 -0.13 12.38 12.93
CA VAL A 81 0.58 11.24 12.36
C VAL A 81 0.46 11.29 10.84
N GLY A 82 1.60 11.36 10.16
CA GLY A 82 1.67 11.26 8.72
C GLY A 82 1.72 9.79 8.27
N VAL A 83 1.11 9.50 7.12
CA VAL A 83 1.17 8.20 6.45
C VAL A 83 1.57 8.44 5.00
N VAL A 84 2.66 7.80 4.57
CA VAL A 84 3.18 7.92 3.21
C VAL A 84 3.21 6.55 2.57
N ALA A 85 2.40 6.36 1.52
CA ALA A 85 2.44 5.18 0.67
C ALA A 85 3.16 5.52 -0.64
N ARG A 86 4.24 4.81 -0.96
CA ARG A 86 5.07 5.08 -2.15
C ARG A 86 5.38 3.82 -2.95
N HIS A 87 5.46 4.00 -4.26
CA HIS A 87 5.89 2.98 -5.21
C HIS A 87 6.58 3.63 -6.40
N GLU A 88 7.75 3.13 -6.79
CA GLU A 88 8.61 3.71 -7.83
C GLU A 88 7.93 3.91 -9.20
N ARG A 89 6.93 3.07 -9.53
CA ARG A 89 6.18 3.13 -10.80
C ARG A 89 4.74 3.61 -10.68
N ALA A 90 4.24 3.77 -9.45
CA ALA A 90 2.83 4.14 -9.21
C ALA A 90 2.66 5.45 -8.42
N GLY A 91 3.77 6.11 -8.07
CA GLY A 91 3.77 7.42 -7.44
C GLY A 91 3.80 7.36 -5.91
N THR A 92 3.33 8.42 -5.28
CA THR A 92 3.32 8.57 -3.82
C THR A 92 2.04 9.26 -3.38
N VAL A 93 1.41 8.73 -2.34
CA VAL A 93 0.25 9.30 -1.68
C VAL A 93 0.64 9.60 -0.23
N ARG A 94 0.20 10.76 0.25
CA ARG A 94 0.41 11.21 1.64
C ARG A 94 -0.95 11.50 2.27
N ALA A 95 -1.10 11.09 3.52
CA ALA A 95 -2.25 11.41 4.35
C ALA A 95 -1.74 11.82 5.73
N GLU A 96 -2.52 12.62 6.43
CA GLU A 96 -2.25 13.03 7.81
C GLU A 96 -3.50 12.73 8.64
N LEU A 97 -3.29 12.19 9.84
CA LEU A 97 -4.35 11.93 10.81
C LEU A 97 -4.03 12.65 12.11
N THR A 98 -5.02 13.33 12.67
CA THR A 98 -4.94 13.89 14.04
C THR A 98 -5.54 12.87 15.00
N LEU A 99 -4.80 12.54 16.07
CA LEU A 99 -5.20 11.57 17.10
C LEU A 99 -5.82 12.23 18.33
#